data_AF-A0A2W7TT03-F1
#
_entry.id   AF-A0A2W7TT03-F1
#
_cell.length_a   1.000
_cell.length_b   1.000
_cell.length_c   1.000
_cell.angle_alpha   90.00
_cell.angle_beta   90.00
_cell.angle_gamma   90.00
#
_symmetry.space_group_name_H-M   'P 1'
#
loop_
_entity.id
_entity.type
_entity.pdbx_description
1 polymer ?
#
loop_
_entity_poly.entity_id
_entity_poly.type
_entity_poly.pdbx_seq_one_letter_code
_entity_poly.pdbx_strand_id
1 'polypeptide(L)'
;MNKFFILLLLLVSCNNKAQDIDSTKLFRKAYIAKDEKVFLEKFPENFENFKATFGWNDKLDKPNIFYDSANEYIDYFFKLVSQSKYNSYKTKIVNIAVNGKWEADGVNYFHKNLQNIIETDKEFVLLLNKLDENKINSFWSFYFDKEDLKYPQKLNLVLDESMRNKAMLVFEKIKKERSTVPENVSKNKQNKFEIFDKDGYTNLRADKNSSSKIIDKLISGEEIKIIESLGDWWYIKTKTGKTGYVHKSRVRVKEENNSNLYNINTFKKDLQNKGYVISIEKKCDLNQDGKEDELLIFEPKQVATNSETDITMNSPVCILLNKGNNDYLVYKNLDIIYTTISNCPSDGFQNLVVKDNFFTIEQNTCGGWYLIDEYTTFKYDRSTNQIVLHKFGQSFSDRKNPDKEIPDTILSNKNFGTVLFENFNSKTIKVVDKK
;
A
#
# COMPACT_ATOMS: atom_id res chain seq x y z
N MET A 1 43.78 -20.91 -58.75
CA MET A 1 44.03 -21.53 -57.43
C MET A 1 42.92 -21.09 -56.48
N ASN A 2 41.87 -21.89 -56.39
CA ASN A 2 40.86 -21.80 -55.33
C ASN A 2 41.39 -22.56 -54.12
N LYS A 3 41.20 -22.04 -52.89
CA LYS A 3 40.46 -22.72 -51.81
C LYS A 3 40.61 -22.04 -50.44
N PHE A 4 39.44 -21.63 -49.94
CA PHE A 4 38.99 -21.66 -48.54
C PHE A 4 39.59 -20.70 -47.50
N PHE A 5 39.01 -19.49 -47.44
CA PHE A 5 38.66 -18.86 -46.17
C PHE A 5 37.40 -19.58 -45.64
N ILE A 6 37.53 -20.44 -44.62
CA ILE A 6 36.37 -20.97 -43.89
C ILE A 6 36.05 -19.96 -42.79
N LEU A 7 35.11 -19.07 -43.11
CA LEU A 7 34.37 -18.30 -42.14
C LEU A 7 33.44 -19.27 -41.41
N LEU A 8 33.86 -19.77 -40.24
CA LEU A 8 33.01 -20.61 -39.40
C LEU A 8 31.99 -19.71 -38.68
N LEU A 9 30.97 -19.29 -39.44
CA LEU A 9 29.69 -18.83 -38.92
C LEU A 9 28.98 -20.03 -38.28
N LEU A 10 29.35 -20.36 -37.04
CA LEU A 10 28.53 -21.24 -36.22
C LEU A 10 27.39 -20.41 -35.62
N LEU A 11 26.28 -20.44 -36.36
CA LEU A 11 24.93 -20.30 -35.86
C LEU A 11 24.77 -21.14 -34.58
N VAL A 12 24.74 -20.49 -33.42
CA VAL A 12 24.00 -20.96 -32.25
C VAL A 12 23.06 -19.83 -31.80
N SER A 13 22.23 -19.40 -32.74
CA SER A 13 20.97 -18.75 -32.43
C SER A 13 19.90 -19.83 -32.37
N CYS A 14 19.82 -20.49 -31.22
CA CYS A 14 18.68 -21.23 -30.66
C CYS A 14 19.18 -22.07 -29.48
N ASN A 15 19.23 -21.50 -28.26
CA ASN A 15 19.05 -22.33 -27.05
C ASN A 15 18.78 -21.62 -25.71
N ASN A 16 18.48 -20.31 -25.67
CA ASN A 16 18.20 -19.64 -24.39
C ASN A 16 16.98 -20.22 -23.66
N LYS A 17 15.92 -20.62 -24.38
CA LYS A 17 14.71 -21.21 -23.77
C LYS A 17 14.94 -22.63 -23.23
N ALA A 18 15.71 -23.48 -23.92
CA ALA A 18 15.96 -24.85 -23.47
C ALA A 18 16.88 -24.89 -22.24
N GLN A 19 17.88 -24.00 -22.20
CA GLN A 19 18.80 -23.85 -21.08
C GLN A 19 18.10 -23.29 -19.82
N ASP A 20 17.12 -22.38 -19.98
CA ASP A 20 16.30 -21.88 -18.87
C ASP A 20 15.31 -22.92 -18.32
N ILE A 21 14.72 -23.74 -19.20
CA ILE A 21 13.81 -24.82 -18.77
C ILE A 21 14.57 -25.88 -17.97
N ASP A 22 15.79 -26.23 -18.39
CA ASP A 22 16.62 -27.21 -17.68
C ASP A 22 17.11 -26.66 -16.33
N SER A 23 17.49 -25.39 -16.26
CA SER A 23 17.90 -24.73 -15.01
C SER A 23 16.76 -24.71 -13.97
N THR A 24 15.54 -24.38 -14.42
CA THR A 24 14.32 -24.35 -13.61
C THR A 24 13.99 -25.74 -13.08
N LYS A 25 14.06 -26.76 -13.95
CA LYS A 25 13.78 -28.16 -13.57
C LYS A 25 14.80 -28.67 -12.57
N LEU A 26 16.08 -28.32 -12.73
CA LEU A 26 17.14 -28.70 -11.80
C LEU A 26 16.97 -28.04 -10.43
N PHE A 27 16.62 -26.75 -10.38
CA PHE A 27 16.36 -26.05 -9.12
C PHE A 27 15.20 -26.66 -8.34
N ARG A 28 14.08 -26.97 -9.02
CA ARG A 28 12.95 -27.69 -8.42
C ARG A 28 13.35 -29.07 -7.89
N LYS A 29 14.11 -29.84 -8.67
CA LYS A 29 14.61 -31.16 -8.26
C LYS A 29 15.49 -31.08 -7.01
N ALA A 30 16.40 -30.10 -6.95
CA ALA A 30 17.26 -29.90 -5.80
C ALA A 30 16.45 -29.58 -4.53
N TYR A 31 15.42 -28.73 -4.64
CA TYR A 31 14.52 -28.42 -3.52
C TYR A 31 13.75 -29.65 -3.01
N ILE A 32 13.21 -30.48 -3.92
CA ILE A 32 12.44 -31.68 -3.57
C ILE A 32 13.36 -32.74 -2.93
N ALA A 33 14.53 -32.99 -3.54
CA ALA A 33 15.50 -33.96 -3.06
C ALA A 33 16.29 -33.49 -1.82
N LYS A 34 16.12 -32.22 -1.42
CA LYS A 34 16.93 -31.57 -0.37
C LYS A 34 18.43 -31.64 -0.65
N ASP A 35 18.81 -31.50 -1.92
CA ASP A 35 20.19 -31.32 -2.34
C ASP A 35 20.61 -29.87 -2.02
N GLU A 36 21.09 -29.67 -0.78
CA GLU A 36 21.41 -28.36 -0.22
C GLU A 36 22.43 -27.59 -1.07
N LYS A 37 23.45 -28.29 -1.60
CA LYS A 37 24.52 -27.65 -2.38
C LYS A 37 23.98 -27.13 -3.70
N VAL A 38 23.33 -27.99 -4.48
CA VAL A 38 22.78 -27.60 -5.78
C VAL A 38 21.68 -26.55 -5.62
N PHE A 39 20.87 -26.65 -4.56
CA PHE A 39 19.85 -25.66 -4.24
C PHE A 39 20.46 -24.27 -3.99
N LEU A 40 21.47 -24.18 -3.12
CA LEU A 40 22.13 -22.90 -2.80
C LEU A 40 22.89 -22.31 -3.99
N GLU A 41 23.53 -23.14 -4.80
CA GLU A 41 24.20 -22.72 -6.05
C GLU A 41 23.18 -22.13 -7.05
N LYS A 42 21.99 -22.74 -7.15
CA LYS A 42 20.94 -22.30 -8.09
C LYS A 42 20.01 -21.21 -7.55
N PHE A 43 20.02 -20.94 -6.24
CA PHE A 43 19.25 -19.84 -5.67
C PHE A 43 19.67 -18.50 -6.30
N PRO A 44 18.74 -17.57 -6.59
CA PRO A 44 19.05 -16.31 -7.26
C PRO A 44 20.24 -15.52 -6.68
N GLU A 45 21.00 -14.87 -7.55
CA GLU A 45 22.24 -14.16 -7.21
C GLU A 45 22.07 -12.65 -7.04
N ASN A 46 20.99 -12.09 -7.58
CA ASN A 46 20.70 -10.66 -7.59
C ASN A 46 19.18 -10.43 -7.67
N PHE A 47 18.74 -9.18 -7.53
CA PHE A 47 17.33 -8.83 -7.50
C PHE A 47 16.57 -9.24 -8.76
N GLU A 48 17.12 -8.98 -9.95
CA GLU A 48 16.48 -9.29 -11.22
C GLU A 48 16.24 -10.80 -11.37
N ASN A 49 17.25 -11.62 -11.06
CA ASN A 49 17.11 -13.07 -11.08
C ASN A 49 16.11 -13.55 -10.02
N PHE A 50 16.08 -12.90 -8.85
CA PHE A 50 15.15 -13.22 -7.79
C PHE A 50 13.71 -12.94 -8.23
N LYS A 51 13.43 -11.75 -8.77
CA LYS A 51 12.12 -11.38 -9.30
C LYS A 51 11.71 -12.27 -10.49
N ALA A 52 12.63 -12.57 -11.41
CA ALA A 52 12.37 -13.50 -12.52
C ALA A 52 12.06 -14.94 -12.07
N THR A 53 12.48 -15.32 -10.86
CA THR A 53 12.22 -16.64 -10.29
C THR A 53 10.92 -16.67 -9.49
N PHE A 54 10.75 -15.70 -8.58
CA PHE A 54 9.72 -15.71 -7.52
C PHE A 54 8.73 -14.55 -7.58
N GLY A 55 8.97 -13.54 -8.40
CA GLY A 55 8.13 -12.34 -8.52
C GLY A 55 7.15 -12.40 -9.69
N TRP A 56 6.38 -11.33 -9.86
CA TRP A 56 5.51 -11.15 -11.02
C TRP A 56 6.32 -10.85 -12.28
N ASN A 57 5.88 -11.37 -13.42
CA ASN A 57 6.47 -11.05 -14.71
C ASN A 57 5.70 -9.90 -15.36
N ASP A 58 6.16 -8.67 -15.13
CA ASP A 58 5.48 -7.46 -15.64
C ASP A 58 5.33 -7.45 -17.17
N LYS A 59 6.26 -8.08 -17.89
CA LYS A 59 6.25 -8.10 -19.37
C LYS A 59 5.18 -9.04 -19.94
N LEU A 60 4.92 -10.14 -19.24
CA LEU A 60 3.97 -11.18 -19.67
C LEU A 60 2.66 -11.13 -18.87
N ASP A 61 2.58 -10.21 -17.92
CA ASP A 61 1.51 -10.05 -16.95
C ASP A 61 1.03 -11.36 -16.33
N LYS A 62 1.99 -12.14 -15.81
CA LYS A 62 1.73 -13.44 -15.19
C LYS A 62 2.76 -13.78 -14.11
N PRO A 63 2.45 -14.68 -13.15
CA PRO A 63 3.43 -15.14 -12.18
C PRO A 63 4.58 -15.90 -12.85
N ASN A 64 5.79 -15.73 -12.32
CA ASN A 64 6.92 -16.60 -12.69
C ASN A 64 6.76 -18.01 -12.07
N ILE A 65 7.54 -18.97 -12.57
CA ILE A 65 7.33 -20.41 -12.34
C ILE A 65 7.28 -20.80 -10.86
N PHE A 66 8.00 -20.08 -9.99
CA PHE A 66 8.06 -20.37 -8.55
C PHE A 66 7.32 -19.35 -7.69
N TYR A 67 6.53 -18.44 -8.27
CA TYR A 67 5.81 -17.39 -7.55
C TYR A 67 4.91 -17.96 -6.44
N ASP A 68 4.07 -18.96 -6.76
CA ASP A 68 3.14 -19.55 -5.78
C ASP A 68 3.87 -20.33 -4.67
N SER A 69 5.04 -20.87 -4.96
CA SER A 69 5.88 -21.62 -4.02
C SER A 69 7.00 -20.76 -3.41
N ALA A 70 6.98 -19.44 -3.60
CA ALA A 70 8.13 -18.58 -3.29
C ALA A 70 8.52 -18.69 -1.81
N ASN A 71 7.54 -18.63 -0.91
CA ASN A 71 7.78 -18.67 0.53
C ASN A 71 8.51 -19.95 0.97
N GLU A 72 8.16 -21.11 0.40
CA GLU A 72 8.76 -22.39 0.75
C GLU A 72 10.25 -22.49 0.36
N TYR A 73 10.60 -21.92 -0.79
CA TYR A 73 11.98 -21.88 -1.29
C TYR A 73 12.78 -20.84 -0.52
N ILE A 74 12.20 -19.67 -0.24
CA ILE A 74 12.80 -18.60 0.55
C ILE A 74 13.08 -19.10 1.98
N ASP A 75 12.11 -19.71 2.65
CA ASP A 75 12.28 -20.26 4.00
C ASP A 75 13.39 -21.30 4.05
N TYR A 76 13.45 -22.20 3.05
CA TYR A 76 14.50 -23.19 2.97
C TYR A 76 15.87 -22.55 2.74
N PHE A 77 15.96 -21.54 1.88
CA PHE A 77 17.19 -20.78 1.67
C PHE A 77 17.67 -20.11 2.96
N PHE A 78 16.81 -19.34 3.65
CA PHE A 78 17.16 -18.68 4.90
C PHE A 78 17.55 -19.68 5.99
N LYS A 79 16.84 -20.82 6.09
CA LYS A 79 17.20 -21.92 7.00
C LYS A 79 18.60 -22.47 6.74
N LEU A 80 19.00 -22.63 5.48
CA LEU A 80 20.33 -23.15 5.13
C LEU A 80 21.41 -22.12 5.41
N VAL A 81 21.26 -20.88 4.96
CA VAL A 81 22.30 -19.84 5.13
C VAL A 81 22.48 -19.36 6.57
N SER A 82 21.55 -19.67 7.47
CA SER A 82 21.75 -19.51 8.93
C SER A 82 22.73 -20.53 9.52
N GLN A 83 23.08 -21.60 8.81
CA GLN A 83 24.06 -22.59 9.25
C GLN A 83 25.48 -22.14 8.86
N SER A 84 26.43 -22.22 9.80
CA SER A 84 27.81 -21.76 9.61
C SER A 84 28.51 -22.35 8.38
N LYS A 85 28.23 -23.61 8.04
CA LYS A 85 28.77 -24.29 6.84
C LYS A 85 28.39 -23.63 5.51
N TYR A 86 27.34 -22.79 5.50
CA TYR A 86 26.84 -22.10 4.31
C TYR A 86 27.03 -20.57 4.36
N ASN A 87 27.90 -20.08 5.24
CA ASN A 87 28.17 -18.64 5.38
C ASN A 87 28.56 -17.94 4.07
N SER A 88 29.21 -18.61 3.13
CA SER A 88 29.54 -18.04 1.81
C SER A 88 28.32 -17.58 1.02
N TYR A 89 27.18 -18.25 1.20
CA TYR A 89 25.93 -17.94 0.49
C TYR A 89 25.15 -16.77 1.10
N LYS A 90 25.51 -16.27 2.29
CA LYS A 90 24.93 -15.05 2.87
C LYS A 90 25.13 -13.83 1.97
N THR A 91 26.20 -13.82 1.15
CA THR A 91 26.44 -12.78 0.15
C THR A 91 25.28 -12.65 -0.85
N LYS A 92 24.56 -13.74 -1.16
CA LYS A 92 23.38 -13.68 -2.05
C LYS A 92 22.26 -12.83 -1.46
N ILE A 93 22.05 -12.88 -0.14
CA ILE A 93 21.06 -12.03 0.54
C ILE A 93 21.38 -10.56 0.29
N VAL A 94 22.65 -10.19 0.47
CA VAL A 94 23.12 -8.82 0.25
C VAL A 94 22.98 -8.43 -1.23
N ASN A 95 23.40 -9.30 -2.16
CA ASN A 95 23.33 -9.01 -3.59
C ASN A 95 21.90 -8.90 -4.13
N ILE A 96 20.95 -9.69 -3.61
CA ILE A 96 19.53 -9.57 -3.96
C ILE A 96 18.95 -8.26 -3.43
N ALA A 97 19.38 -7.82 -2.24
CA ALA A 97 18.92 -6.56 -1.67
C ALA A 97 19.51 -5.33 -2.38
N VAL A 98 20.74 -5.42 -2.90
CA VAL A 98 21.33 -4.37 -3.74
C VAL A 98 20.53 -4.23 -5.03
N ASN A 99 20.07 -3.02 -5.31
CA ASN A 99 19.16 -2.63 -6.40
C ASN A 99 17.76 -3.25 -6.28
N GLY A 100 17.43 -3.80 -5.11
CA GLY A 100 16.10 -4.30 -4.82
C GLY A 100 15.08 -3.17 -4.77
N LYS A 101 13.84 -3.52 -5.14
CA LYS A 101 12.67 -2.66 -5.01
C LYS A 101 11.57 -3.45 -4.33
N TRP A 102 10.86 -2.82 -3.40
CA TRP A 102 9.77 -3.49 -2.73
C TRP A 102 8.63 -3.79 -3.71
N GLU A 103 8.18 -5.04 -3.68
CA GLU A 103 7.01 -5.54 -4.41
C GLU A 103 6.27 -6.51 -3.50
N ALA A 104 5.00 -6.81 -3.81
CA ALA A 104 4.18 -7.74 -3.03
C ALA A 104 4.73 -9.19 -3.07
N ASP A 105 4.06 -10.07 -2.33
CA ASP A 105 4.25 -11.54 -2.40
C ASP A 105 5.68 -11.99 -2.12
N GLY A 106 6.32 -12.72 -3.04
CA GLY A 106 7.64 -13.32 -2.84
C GLY A 106 8.73 -12.29 -2.52
N VAL A 107 8.65 -11.09 -3.09
CA VAL A 107 9.62 -10.00 -2.83
C VAL A 107 9.43 -9.45 -1.42
N ASN A 108 8.19 -9.14 -1.01
CA ASN A 108 7.87 -8.73 0.35
C ASN A 108 8.23 -9.81 1.37
N TYR A 109 8.03 -11.09 1.03
CA TYR A 109 8.37 -12.21 1.91
C TYR A 109 9.88 -12.36 2.11
N PHE A 110 10.67 -12.25 1.04
CA PHE A 110 12.13 -12.19 1.14
C PHE A 110 12.59 -10.97 1.94
N HIS A 111 11.99 -9.79 1.70
CA HIS A 111 12.30 -8.56 2.42
C HIS A 111 12.10 -8.68 3.93
N LYS A 112 11.00 -9.32 4.37
CA LYS A 112 10.77 -9.61 5.81
C LYS A 112 11.85 -10.51 6.41
N ASN A 113 12.25 -11.56 5.70
CA ASN A 113 13.31 -12.47 6.15
C ASN A 113 14.69 -11.79 6.18
N LEU A 114 14.99 -10.95 5.18
CA LEU A 114 16.15 -10.06 5.15
C LEU A 114 16.18 -9.16 6.40
N GLN A 115 15.08 -8.45 6.71
CA GLN A 115 15.04 -7.60 7.90
C GLN A 115 15.33 -8.38 9.18
N ASN A 116 14.70 -9.55 9.33
CA ASN A 116 14.91 -10.38 10.51
C ASN A 116 16.37 -10.82 10.68
N ILE A 117 17.03 -11.30 9.61
CA ILE A 117 18.41 -11.76 9.70
C ILE A 117 19.40 -10.61 9.94
N ILE A 118 19.22 -9.46 9.27
CA ILE A 118 20.09 -8.28 9.43
C ILE A 118 19.95 -7.67 10.84
N GLU A 119 18.76 -7.75 11.44
CA GLU A 119 18.51 -7.26 12.81
C GLU A 119 19.00 -8.21 13.92
N THR A 120 19.49 -9.41 13.58
CA THR A 120 19.88 -10.42 14.58
C THR A 120 21.29 -10.99 14.39
N ASP A 121 21.82 -11.02 13.17
CA ASP A 121 23.10 -11.63 12.85
C ASP A 121 24.19 -10.58 12.55
N LYS A 122 25.14 -10.46 13.48
CA LYS A 122 26.27 -9.51 13.39
C LYS A 122 27.23 -9.84 12.25
N GLU A 123 27.26 -11.05 11.71
CA GLU A 123 28.15 -11.41 10.59
C GLU A 123 27.82 -10.61 9.32
N PHE A 124 26.57 -10.17 9.15
CA PHE A 124 26.19 -9.35 8.01
C PHE A 124 26.86 -7.98 8.01
N VAL A 125 27.24 -7.44 9.18
CA VAL A 125 27.99 -6.17 9.26
C VAL A 125 29.30 -6.26 8.48
N LEU A 126 30.01 -7.40 8.59
CA LEU A 126 31.26 -7.63 7.86
C LEU A 126 31.04 -7.74 6.35
N LEU A 127 29.88 -8.24 5.91
CA LEU A 127 29.53 -8.31 4.50
C LEU A 127 29.14 -6.93 3.95
N LEU A 128 28.34 -6.18 4.70
CA LEU A 128 27.90 -4.83 4.33
C LEU A 128 29.08 -3.85 4.29
N ASN A 129 30.05 -3.96 5.19
CA ASN A 129 31.25 -3.13 5.21
C ASN A 129 32.17 -3.33 3.98
N LYS A 130 32.01 -4.43 3.23
CA LYS A 130 32.75 -4.68 1.98
C LYS A 130 32.12 -4.00 0.75
N LEU A 131 30.91 -3.47 0.87
CA LEU A 131 30.22 -2.81 -0.23
C LEU A 131 30.77 -1.41 -0.47
N ASP A 132 30.87 -1.03 -1.74
CA ASP A 132 31.08 0.37 -2.12
C ASP A 132 29.86 1.24 -1.75
N GLU A 133 30.05 2.56 -1.76
CA GLU A 133 29.05 3.53 -1.30
C GLU A 133 27.72 3.44 -2.07
N ASN A 134 27.77 3.19 -3.37
CA ASN A 134 26.57 3.07 -4.20
C ASN A 134 25.78 1.80 -3.82
N LYS A 135 26.47 0.67 -3.66
CA LYS A 135 25.84 -0.60 -3.30
C LYS A 135 25.28 -0.58 -1.88
N ILE A 136 26.00 -0.03 -0.91
CA ILE A 136 25.49 0.04 0.47
C ILE A 136 24.28 0.96 0.57
N ASN A 137 24.27 2.09 -0.15
CA ASN A 137 23.11 2.97 -0.22
C ASN A 137 21.91 2.27 -0.86
N SER A 138 22.14 1.54 -1.96
CA SER A 138 21.11 0.75 -2.64
C SER A 138 20.54 -0.35 -1.75
N PHE A 139 21.39 -1.07 -1.02
CA PHE A 139 20.98 -2.07 -0.02
C PHE A 139 20.07 -1.46 1.05
N TRP A 140 20.49 -0.35 1.66
CA TRP A 140 19.69 0.31 2.71
C TRP A 140 18.39 0.89 2.15
N SER A 141 18.39 1.36 0.89
CA SER A 141 17.17 1.79 0.23
C SER A 141 16.15 0.67 0.18
N PHE A 142 16.53 -0.50 -0.33
CA PHE A 142 15.64 -1.66 -0.34
C PHE A 142 15.24 -2.09 1.08
N TYR A 143 16.18 -2.15 2.03
CA TYR A 143 15.90 -2.53 3.42
C TYR A 143 14.79 -1.67 4.06
N PHE A 144 14.82 -0.35 3.82
CA PHE A 144 13.82 0.59 4.34
C PHE A 144 12.60 0.75 3.43
N ASP A 145 12.60 0.15 2.24
CA ASP A 145 11.51 0.21 1.28
C ASP A 145 10.31 -0.63 1.78
N LYS A 146 9.49 0.00 2.62
CA LYS A 146 8.20 -0.52 3.10
C LYS A 146 7.27 0.62 3.46
N GLU A 147 5.97 0.36 3.50
CA GLU A 147 4.94 1.37 3.80
C GLU A 147 5.14 2.03 5.17
N ASP A 148 5.29 1.22 6.23
CA ASP A 148 5.55 1.71 7.60
C ASP A 148 7.04 2.02 7.80
N LEU A 149 7.48 3.18 7.28
CA LEU A 149 8.86 3.64 7.43
C LEU A 149 9.17 3.95 8.89
N LYS A 150 9.89 3.04 9.53
CA LYS A 150 10.42 3.19 10.89
C LYS A 150 11.83 2.64 10.96
N TYR A 151 12.71 3.37 11.66
CA TYR A 151 14.05 2.89 11.95
C TYR A 151 13.99 1.79 13.02
N PRO A 152 14.41 0.54 12.72
CA PRO A 152 14.38 -0.54 13.70
C PRO A 152 15.47 -0.35 14.76
N GLN A 153 15.08 -0.18 16.02
CA GLN A 153 16.03 0.01 17.13
C GLN A 153 17.01 -1.17 17.29
N LYS A 154 16.63 -2.37 16.85
CA LYS A 154 17.52 -3.54 16.83
C LYS A 154 18.78 -3.34 15.99
N LEU A 155 18.72 -2.54 14.92
CA LEU A 155 19.90 -2.23 14.13
C LEU A 155 20.99 -1.56 14.96
N ASN A 156 20.63 -0.76 15.97
CA ASN A 156 21.60 -0.11 16.85
C ASN A 156 22.42 -1.11 17.69
N LEU A 157 21.88 -2.31 17.92
CA LEU A 157 22.53 -3.38 18.69
C LEU A 157 23.46 -4.25 17.85
N VAL A 158 23.21 -4.29 16.53
CA VAL A 158 23.91 -5.19 15.58
C VAL A 158 24.97 -4.44 14.80
N LEU A 159 24.63 -3.29 14.23
CA LEU A 159 25.52 -2.52 13.36
C LEU A 159 26.59 -1.78 14.18
N ASP A 160 27.80 -1.67 13.63
CA ASP A 160 28.83 -0.76 14.15
C ASP A 160 28.48 0.72 13.89
N GLU A 161 29.21 1.64 14.51
CA GLU A 161 28.91 3.08 14.42
C GLU A 161 28.91 3.61 12.98
N SER A 162 29.89 3.21 12.18
CA SER A 162 30.03 3.63 10.78
C SER A 162 28.83 3.16 9.95
N MET A 163 28.46 1.89 10.09
CA MET A 163 27.33 1.30 9.37
C MET A 163 25.98 1.84 9.85
N ARG A 164 25.82 2.11 11.15
CA ARG A 164 24.63 2.81 11.68
C ARG A 164 24.45 4.17 11.05
N ASN A 165 25.52 4.96 10.93
CA ASN A 165 25.47 6.28 10.32
C ASN A 165 25.05 6.18 8.84
N LYS A 166 25.61 5.23 8.07
CA LYS A 166 25.21 4.99 6.68
C LYS A 166 23.73 4.60 6.55
N ALA A 167 23.27 3.66 7.37
CA ALA A 167 21.87 3.25 7.40
C ALA A 167 20.95 4.43 7.76
N MET A 168 21.33 5.22 8.76
CA MET A 168 20.55 6.39 9.21
C MET A 168 20.47 7.49 8.15
N LEU A 169 21.57 7.75 7.42
CA LEU A 169 21.58 8.72 6.33
C LEU A 169 20.60 8.34 5.23
N VAL A 170 20.57 7.06 4.82
CA VAL A 170 19.61 6.56 3.83
C VAL A 170 18.18 6.60 4.36
N PHE A 171 17.97 6.21 5.61
CA PHE A 171 16.66 6.29 6.28
C PHE A 171 16.12 7.72 6.30
N GLU A 172 16.92 8.69 6.76
CA GLU A 172 16.52 10.10 6.82
C GLU A 172 16.35 10.70 5.42
N LYS A 173 17.14 10.26 4.42
CA LYS A 173 16.93 10.62 3.02
C LYS A 173 15.56 10.14 2.52
N ILE A 174 15.22 8.86 2.70
CA ILE A 174 13.92 8.32 2.27
C ILE A 174 12.77 8.99 3.03
N LYS A 175 12.94 9.20 4.33
CA LYS A 175 11.98 9.92 5.16
C LYS A 175 11.77 11.34 4.65
N LYS A 176 12.85 12.05 4.32
CA LYS A 176 12.81 13.39 3.71
C LYS A 176 12.14 13.33 2.35
N GLU A 177 12.49 12.41 1.47
CA GLU A 177 11.86 12.24 0.14
C GLU A 177 10.35 11.98 0.25
N ARG A 178 9.94 11.14 1.21
CA ARG A 178 8.53 10.92 1.56
C ARG A 178 7.87 12.14 2.23
N SER A 179 8.66 13.05 2.78
CA SER A 179 8.20 14.32 3.39
C SER A 179 8.26 15.52 2.43
N THR A 180 9.06 15.47 1.36
CA THR A 180 9.25 16.54 0.35
C THR A 180 8.37 16.36 -0.89
N VAL A 181 7.46 15.39 -0.88
CA VAL A 181 6.21 15.53 -1.62
C VAL A 181 5.56 16.82 -1.09
N PRO A 182 5.22 17.81 -1.95
CA PRO A 182 4.85 19.15 -1.51
C PRO A 182 3.84 19.10 -0.35
N GLU A 183 4.16 19.84 0.72
CA GLU A 183 3.36 19.99 1.94
C GLU A 183 1.95 20.46 1.61
N ASN A 184 1.07 19.54 1.22
CA ASN A 184 -0.38 19.75 1.16
C ASN A 184 -1.18 18.45 1.02
N VAL A 185 -0.71 17.28 1.48
CA VAL A 185 -1.58 16.13 1.77
C VAL A 185 -0.94 15.28 2.87
N SER A 186 -1.71 14.86 3.88
CA SER A 186 -1.34 13.95 4.98
C SER A 186 -0.65 14.56 6.22
N LYS A 187 -1.30 15.55 6.85
CA LYS A 187 -1.57 15.37 8.28
C LYS A 187 -2.75 14.40 8.43
N ASN A 188 -2.56 13.12 8.14
CA ASN A 188 -3.44 12.12 8.74
C ASN A 188 -3.01 12.02 10.19
N LYS A 189 -3.67 12.83 11.02
CA LYS A 189 -3.82 12.59 12.44
C LYS A 189 -4.19 11.11 12.53
N GLN A 190 -3.28 10.25 13.02
CA GLN A 190 -3.62 8.84 13.22
C GLN A 190 -4.87 8.84 14.09
N ASN A 191 -6.01 8.46 13.51
CA ASN A 191 -7.24 8.29 14.26
C ASN A 191 -6.89 7.34 15.42
N LYS A 192 -6.90 7.86 16.65
CA LYS A 192 -6.75 7.03 17.83
C LYS A 192 -8.02 6.18 17.85
N PHE A 193 -7.91 4.87 17.93
CA PHE A 193 -9.07 4.00 18.01
C PHE A 193 -9.26 3.56 19.45
N GLU A 194 -10.49 3.28 19.85
CA GLU A 194 -10.80 2.70 21.15
C GLU A 194 -11.83 1.58 21.02
N ILE A 195 -11.84 0.71 22.03
CA ILE A 195 -12.83 -0.34 22.16
C ILE A 195 -14.16 0.26 22.59
N PHE A 196 -15.24 -0.23 22.00
CA PHE A 196 -16.59 0.16 22.35
C PHE A 196 -17.50 -1.05 22.32
N ASP A 197 -17.96 -1.49 23.49
CA ASP A 197 -18.93 -2.57 23.63
C ASP A 197 -20.00 -2.16 24.66
N LYS A 198 -21.27 -2.49 24.37
CA LYS A 198 -22.39 -2.23 25.29
C LYS A 198 -22.27 -3.07 26.56
N ASP A 199 -21.62 -4.22 26.46
CA ASP A 199 -21.37 -5.12 27.59
C ASP A 199 -20.18 -4.67 28.46
N GLY A 200 -19.57 -3.53 28.12
CA GLY A 200 -18.46 -2.92 28.87
C GLY A 200 -17.08 -3.47 28.50
N TYR A 201 -16.98 -4.56 27.74
CA TYR A 201 -15.72 -5.12 27.25
C TYR A 201 -15.92 -5.95 25.98
N THR A 202 -14.84 -6.19 25.25
CA THR A 202 -14.77 -7.22 24.20
C THR A 202 -13.59 -8.17 24.43
N ASN A 203 -13.55 -9.28 23.70
CA ASN A 203 -12.46 -10.24 23.76
C ASN A 203 -11.50 -10.03 22.59
N LEU A 204 -10.21 -9.90 22.90
CA LEU A 204 -9.12 -10.04 21.95
C LEU A 204 -8.91 -11.52 21.66
N ARG A 205 -8.97 -11.91 20.39
CA ARG A 205 -8.99 -13.32 19.97
C ARG A 205 -7.80 -13.71 19.11
N ALA A 206 -7.47 -15.00 19.10
CA ALA A 206 -6.34 -15.52 18.33
C ALA A 206 -6.60 -15.58 16.82
N ASP A 207 -7.85 -15.78 16.40
CA ASP A 207 -8.25 -15.87 14.98
C ASP A 207 -9.51 -15.05 14.68
N LYS A 208 -9.80 -14.88 13.38
CA LYS A 208 -10.91 -14.10 12.79
C LYS A 208 -12.30 -14.76 12.99
N ASN A 209 -12.61 -15.26 14.20
CA ASN A 209 -13.91 -15.85 14.54
C ASN A 209 -14.23 -15.81 16.05
N SER A 210 -15.51 -15.92 16.40
CA SER A 210 -16.03 -15.80 17.78
C SER A 210 -15.78 -17.02 18.67
N SER A 211 -15.41 -18.17 18.10
CA SER A 211 -15.08 -19.40 18.85
C SER A 211 -13.59 -19.52 19.18
N SER A 212 -12.73 -18.69 18.58
CA SER A 212 -11.28 -18.80 18.74
C SER A 212 -10.81 -18.42 20.15
N LYS A 213 -9.63 -18.91 20.50
CA LYS A 213 -9.01 -18.71 21.82
C LYS A 213 -8.96 -17.22 22.17
N ILE A 214 -9.43 -16.89 23.37
CA ILE A 214 -9.33 -15.54 23.92
C ILE A 214 -7.88 -15.32 24.38
N ILE A 215 -7.24 -14.30 23.81
CA ILE A 215 -5.90 -13.83 24.18
C ILE A 215 -5.99 -12.87 25.36
N ASP A 216 -6.96 -11.95 25.32
CA ASP A 216 -7.15 -10.94 26.35
C ASP A 216 -8.59 -10.40 26.40
N LYS A 217 -8.89 -9.67 27.47
CA LYS A 217 -10.14 -8.92 27.65
C LYS A 217 -9.84 -7.42 27.52
N LEU A 218 -10.49 -6.75 26.59
CA LEU A 218 -10.29 -5.31 26.35
C LEU A 218 -11.51 -4.53 26.86
N ILE A 219 -11.28 -3.56 27.73
CA ILE A 219 -12.37 -2.78 28.34
C ILE A 219 -12.83 -1.69 27.37
N SER A 220 -14.13 -1.35 27.38
CA SER A 220 -14.62 -0.23 26.59
C SER A 220 -13.94 1.09 26.99
N GLY A 221 -13.57 1.90 26.00
CA GLY A 221 -12.71 3.08 26.14
C GLY A 221 -11.20 2.77 26.07
N GLU A 222 -10.81 1.49 26.03
CA GLU A 222 -9.40 1.13 25.88
C GLU A 222 -8.89 1.50 24.49
N GLU A 223 -7.85 2.32 24.45
CA GLU A 223 -7.18 2.72 23.22
C GLU A 223 -6.44 1.57 22.57
N ILE A 224 -6.63 1.43 21.26
CA ILE A 224 -6.01 0.41 20.44
C ILE A 224 -5.44 1.01 19.15
N LYS A 225 -4.51 0.28 18.53
CA LYS A 225 -4.01 0.56 17.20
C LYS A 225 -4.52 -0.52 16.25
N ILE A 226 -5.15 -0.14 15.14
CA ILE A 226 -5.48 -1.08 14.07
C ILE A 226 -4.21 -1.41 13.29
N ILE A 227 -3.92 -2.70 13.11
CA ILE A 227 -2.84 -3.21 12.26
C ILE A 227 -3.39 -3.65 10.90
N GLU A 228 -4.51 -4.37 10.87
CA GLU A 228 -5.17 -4.87 9.65
C GLU A 228 -6.70 -4.79 9.83
N SER A 229 -7.42 -4.28 8.84
CA SER A 229 -8.88 -4.09 8.90
C SER A 229 -9.65 -4.85 7.79
N LEU A 230 -9.12 -6.01 7.37
CA LEU A 230 -9.73 -6.83 6.32
C LEU A 230 -10.90 -7.66 6.85
N GLY A 231 -12.10 -7.40 6.33
CA GLY A 231 -13.33 -8.09 6.71
C GLY A 231 -13.89 -7.63 8.06
N ASP A 232 -14.65 -8.51 8.71
CA ASP A 232 -15.37 -8.19 9.96
C ASP A 232 -14.50 -8.29 11.22
N TRP A 233 -13.32 -8.90 11.12
CA TRP A 233 -12.39 -9.13 12.23
C TRP A 233 -11.10 -8.36 12.00
N TRP A 234 -10.90 -7.31 12.77
CA TRP A 234 -9.73 -6.43 12.67
C TRP A 234 -8.62 -6.93 13.56
N TYR A 235 -7.41 -6.98 13.02
CA TYR A 235 -6.19 -7.25 13.79
C TYR A 235 -5.71 -5.96 14.43
N ILE A 236 -5.60 -5.95 15.75
CA ILE A 236 -5.28 -4.76 16.53
C ILE A 236 -4.07 -4.99 17.43
N LYS A 237 -3.53 -3.90 17.98
CA LYS A 237 -2.52 -3.89 19.02
C LYS A 237 -2.99 -3.02 20.19
N THR A 238 -2.94 -3.57 21.40
CA THR A 238 -3.25 -2.84 22.64
C THR A 238 -2.09 -1.91 23.03
N LYS A 239 -2.34 -0.98 23.96
CA LYS A 239 -1.26 -0.17 24.57
C LYS A 239 -0.18 -1.01 25.24
N THR A 240 -0.55 -2.15 25.81
CA THR A 240 0.38 -3.11 26.42
C THR A 240 1.14 -3.95 25.41
N GLY A 241 0.83 -3.81 24.11
CA GLY A 241 1.55 -4.42 23.00
C GLY A 241 1.02 -5.79 22.58
N LYS A 242 -0.03 -6.31 23.22
CA LYS A 242 -0.69 -7.55 22.82
C LYS A 242 -1.40 -7.35 21.48
N THR A 243 -1.42 -8.40 20.67
CA THR A 243 -2.06 -8.39 19.35
C THR A 243 -3.03 -9.54 19.20
N GLY A 244 -4.04 -9.34 18.37
CA GLY A 244 -5.12 -10.30 18.15
C GLY A 244 -6.27 -9.67 17.38
N TYR A 245 -7.33 -10.42 17.19
CA TYR A 245 -8.50 -10.02 16.43
C TYR A 245 -9.64 -9.56 17.34
N VAL A 246 -10.29 -8.48 16.95
CA VAL A 246 -11.56 -8.00 17.51
C VAL A 246 -12.55 -7.77 16.38
N HIS A 247 -13.83 -7.98 16.64
CA HIS A 247 -14.84 -7.69 15.63
C HIS A 247 -14.95 -6.17 15.42
N LYS A 248 -15.06 -5.71 14.17
CA LYS A 248 -15.07 -4.28 13.81
C LYS A 248 -16.13 -3.45 14.53
N SER A 249 -17.27 -4.07 14.86
CA SER A 249 -18.35 -3.44 15.61
C SER A 249 -17.99 -3.11 17.07
N ARG A 250 -16.78 -3.47 17.50
CA ARG A 250 -16.23 -3.22 18.83
C ARG A 250 -15.15 -2.15 18.85
N VAL A 251 -14.94 -1.48 17.72
CA VAL A 251 -13.91 -0.47 17.54
C VAL A 251 -14.56 0.81 17.04
N ARG A 252 -14.20 1.95 17.63
CA ARG A 252 -14.58 3.28 17.14
C ARG A 252 -13.38 4.20 17.12
N VAL A 253 -13.49 5.31 16.40
CA VAL A 253 -12.50 6.40 16.53
C VAL A 253 -12.70 7.05 17.89
N LYS A 254 -11.61 7.20 18.64
CA LYS A 254 -11.56 7.96 19.88
C LYS A 254 -11.69 9.44 19.54
N GLU A 255 -12.82 10.02 19.93
CA GLU A 255 -13.02 11.46 19.86
C GLU A 255 -12.06 12.15 20.84
N GLU A 256 -11.17 13.01 20.33
CA GLU A 256 -10.36 13.87 21.21
C GLU A 256 -11.22 15.02 21.73
N ASN A 257 -11.33 15.14 23.06
CA ASN A 257 -12.00 16.26 23.70
C ASN A 257 -11.36 17.60 23.27
N ASN A 258 -12.16 18.45 22.60
CA ASN A 258 -12.00 19.89 22.37
C ASN A 258 -10.67 20.42 21.76
N SER A 259 -10.11 19.76 20.74
CA SER A 259 -9.04 20.37 19.91
C SER A 259 -9.20 20.24 18.39
N ASN A 260 -10.34 19.71 17.92
CA ASN A 260 -10.58 19.36 16.51
C ASN A 260 -11.84 19.99 15.91
N LEU A 261 -12.51 20.87 16.65
CA LEU A 261 -13.67 21.59 16.13
C LEU A 261 -13.19 22.83 15.39
N TYR A 262 -13.69 22.98 14.17
CA TYR A 262 -13.38 24.11 13.32
C TYR A 262 -14.58 25.02 13.25
N ASN A 263 -14.35 26.31 13.43
CA ASN A 263 -15.28 27.30 12.92
C ASN A 263 -15.27 27.23 11.39
N ILE A 264 -16.45 27.07 10.79
CA ILE A 264 -16.58 26.82 9.35
C ILE A 264 -16.05 27.96 8.47
N ASN A 265 -16.26 29.21 8.90
CA ASN A 265 -15.78 30.37 8.14
C ASN A 265 -14.25 30.45 8.18
N THR A 266 -13.66 30.17 9.34
CA THR A 266 -12.20 30.08 9.48
C THR A 266 -11.62 28.95 8.62
N PHE A 267 -12.28 27.78 8.61
CA PHE A 267 -11.85 26.64 7.79
C PHE A 267 -11.89 26.94 6.29
N LYS A 268 -13.01 27.47 5.78
CA LYS A 268 -13.15 27.88 4.38
C LYS A 268 -12.08 28.90 3.98
N LYS A 269 -11.82 29.88 4.85
CA LYS A 269 -10.80 30.92 4.62
C LYS A 269 -9.37 30.37 4.59
N ASP A 270 -9.04 29.41 5.46
CA ASP A 270 -7.71 28.77 5.47
C ASP A 270 -7.41 28.07 4.14
N LEU A 271 -8.37 27.31 3.59
CA LEU A 271 -8.22 26.67 2.29
C LEU A 271 -8.17 27.69 1.14
N GLN A 272 -8.98 28.75 1.20
CA GLN A 272 -8.93 29.82 0.20
C GLN A 272 -7.58 30.55 0.15
N ASN A 273 -6.98 30.79 1.32
CA ASN A 273 -5.65 31.37 1.45
C ASN A 273 -4.55 30.45 0.90
N LYS A 274 -4.76 29.13 0.95
CA LYS A 274 -3.88 28.11 0.37
C LYS A 274 -4.03 27.94 -1.14
N GLY A 275 -4.80 28.82 -1.79
CA GLY A 275 -4.96 28.81 -3.24
C GLY A 275 -6.09 27.91 -3.73
N TYR A 276 -7.05 27.56 -2.88
CA TYR A 276 -8.26 26.85 -3.31
C TYR A 276 -9.45 27.78 -3.50
N VAL A 277 -10.44 27.34 -4.29
CA VAL A 277 -11.77 27.93 -4.39
C VAL A 277 -12.81 26.87 -4.11
N ILE A 278 -13.94 27.25 -3.52
CA ILE A 278 -15.06 26.30 -3.31
C ILE A 278 -15.72 26.09 -4.67
N SER A 279 -15.75 24.85 -5.13
CA SER A 279 -16.43 24.41 -6.36
C SER A 279 -17.86 23.97 -6.06
N ILE A 280 -18.04 23.17 -5.00
CA ILE A 280 -19.37 22.73 -4.54
C ILE A 280 -19.49 22.96 -3.03
N GLU A 281 -20.68 23.40 -2.63
CA GLU A 281 -21.14 23.44 -1.26
C GLU A 281 -22.52 22.79 -1.18
N LYS A 282 -22.64 21.75 -0.35
CA LYS A 282 -23.89 21.00 -0.19
C LYS A 282 -24.21 20.77 1.28
N LYS A 283 -25.41 21.15 1.68
CA LYS A 283 -25.93 20.99 3.05
C LYS A 283 -26.77 19.72 3.16
N CYS A 284 -26.59 18.97 4.24
CA CYS A 284 -27.37 17.77 4.55
C CYS A 284 -27.23 17.38 6.02
N ASP A 285 -28.05 16.47 6.52
CA ASP A 285 -27.82 15.81 7.82
C ASP A 285 -27.23 14.42 7.57
N LEU A 286 -25.90 14.36 7.37
CA LEU A 286 -25.22 13.13 6.91
C LEU A 286 -25.18 12.07 8.02
N ASN A 287 -24.96 12.51 9.26
CA ASN A 287 -24.86 11.62 10.41
C ASN A 287 -26.23 11.30 11.06
N GLN A 288 -27.31 11.95 10.58
CA GLN A 288 -28.68 11.80 11.06
C GLN A 288 -28.84 12.16 12.54
N ASP A 289 -28.15 13.21 12.98
CA ASP A 289 -28.24 13.74 14.34
C ASP A 289 -29.22 14.93 14.48
N GLY A 290 -29.86 15.32 13.37
CA GLY A 290 -30.80 16.44 13.29
C GLY A 290 -30.15 17.80 13.11
N LYS A 291 -28.82 17.87 12.97
CA LYS A 291 -28.08 19.10 12.66
C LYS A 291 -27.66 19.12 11.19
N GLU A 292 -27.64 20.31 10.62
CA GLU A 292 -27.22 20.51 9.24
C GLU A 292 -25.68 20.49 9.15
N ASP A 293 -25.16 19.45 8.51
CA ASP A 293 -23.76 19.26 8.11
C ASP A 293 -23.47 19.95 6.75
N GLU A 294 -22.19 20.15 6.45
CA GLU A 294 -21.74 20.68 5.16
C GLU A 294 -20.73 19.76 4.47
N LEU A 295 -20.93 19.52 3.18
CA LEU A 295 -19.98 18.87 2.29
C LEU A 295 -19.44 19.90 1.32
N LEU A 296 -18.12 20.06 1.30
CA LEU A 296 -17.42 21.05 0.47
C LEU A 296 -16.45 20.34 -0.47
N ILE A 297 -16.46 20.74 -1.74
CA ILE A 297 -15.43 20.37 -2.71
C ILE A 297 -14.71 21.64 -3.13
N PHE A 298 -13.39 21.59 -3.08
CA PHE A 298 -12.52 22.69 -3.44
C PHE A 298 -11.75 22.37 -4.72
N GLU A 299 -11.53 23.37 -5.56
CA GLU A 299 -10.66 23.30 -6.73
C GLU A 299 -9.42 24.17 -6.52
N PRO A 300 -8.23 23.75 -6.99
CA PRO A 300 -7.04 24.58 -6.93
C PRO A 300 -7.12 25.74 -7.94
N LYS A 301 -6.81 26.97 -7.51
CA LYS A 301 -6.75 28.16 -8.39
C LYS A 301 -5.68 28.05 -9.48
N GLN A 302 -4.63 27.27 -9.20
CA GLN A 302 -3.57 26.97 -10.15
C GLN A 302 -3.33 25.47 -10.13
N VAL A 303 -3.39 24.87 -11.30
CA VAL A 303 -3.05 23.48 -11.52
C VAL A 303 -1.58 23.44 -11.89
N ALA A 304 -0.74 22.82 -11.05
CA ALA A 304 0.68 22.65 -11.36
C ALA A 304 0.84 21.59 -12.46
N THR A 305 1.10 22.02 -13.69
CA THR A 305 1.37 21.13 -14.83
C THR A 305 2.89 20.93 -14.94
N ASN A 306 3.41 19.79 -14.49
CA ASN A 306 4.85 19.51 -14.49
C ASN A 306 5.25 18.29 -15.34
N SER A 307 4.46 17.85 -16.33
CA SER A 307 4.93 17.06 -17.48
C SER A 307 3.75 16.63 -18.37
N GLU A 308 4.04 16.20 -19.60
CA GLU A 308 3.10 15.58 -20.56
C GLU A 308 2.50 14.23 -20.07
N THR A 309 2.77 13.79 -18.84
CA THR A 309 2.31 12.50 -18.27
C THR A 309 1.60 12.59 -16.91
N ASP A 310 1.32 13.80 -16.40
CA ASP A 310 0.84 13.96 -15.02
C ASP A 310 -0.65 13.59 -14.83
N ILE A 311 -0.92 12.66 -13.90
CA ILE A 311 -2.24 12.48 -13.27
C ILE A 311 -2.20 13.13 -11.88
N THR A 312 -2.88 14.25 -11.70
CA THR A 312 -2.96 14.94 -10.40
C THR A 312 -4.32 14.77 -9.74
N MET A 313 -4.31 14.69 -8.41
CA MET A 313 -5.49 14.63 -7.55
C MET A 313 -5.20 15.56 -6.38
N ASN A 314 -5.72 16.78 -6.44
CA ASN A 314 -5.44 17.79 -5.43
C ASN A 314 -6.65 18.66 -5.09
N SER A 315 -7.86 18.25 -5.47
CA SER A 315 -9.13 18.90 -5.07
C SER A 315 -9.59 18.38 -3.70
N PRO A 316 -9.56 19.20 -2.63
CA PRO A 316 -10.05 18.78 -1.33
C PRO A 316 -11.54 18.46 -1.34
N VAL A 317 -11.89 17.26 -0.90
CA VAL A 317 -13.24 16.90 -0.46
C VAL A 317 -13.28 16.97 1.06
N CYS A 318 -14.17 17.80 1.60
CA CYS A 318 -14.29 18.02 3.04
C CYS A 318 -15.72 17.72 3.51
N ILE A 319 -15.84 16.96 4.60
CA ILE A 319 -17.11 16.65 5.27
C ILE A 319 -17.07 17.31 6.65
N LEU A 320 -18.00 18.22 6.92
CA LEU A 320 -18.05 19.01 8.14
C LEU A 320 -19.30 18.61 8.91
N LEU A 321 -19.13 17.77 9.93
CA LEU A 321 -20.24 17.34 10.79
C LEU A 321 -20.50 18.38 11.88
N ASN A 322 -21.71 18.90 11.95
CA ASN A 322 -22.08 19.99 12.83
C ASN A 322 -22.19 19.51 14.28
N LYS A 323 -21.40 20.10 15.18
CA LYS A 323 -21.46 19.79 16.62
C LYS A 323 -22.29 20.80 17.42
N GLY A 324 -22.78 21.86 16.78
CA GLY A 324 -23.50 22.98 17.38
C GLY A 324 -22.62 24.23 17.46
N ASN A 325 -23.21 25.41 17.70
CA ASN A 325 -22.47 26.67 17.90
C ASN A 325 -21.47 27.05 16.78
N ASN A 326 -21.73 26.67 15.53
CA ASN A 326 -20.82 26.81 14.38
C ASN A 326 -19.49 26.04 14.50
N ASP A 327 -19.42 25.06 15.40
CA ASP A 327 -18.30 24.16 15.56
C ASP A 327 -18.53 22.87 14.76
N TYR A 328 -17.57 22.54 13.90
CA TYR A 328 -17.67 21.39 13.01
C TYR A 328 -16.52 20.41 13.22
N LEU A 329 -16.85 19.12 13.25
CA LEU A 329 -15.87 18.05 13.11
C LEU A 329 -15.58 17.85 11.62
N VAL A 330 -14.33 18.04 11.21
CA VAL A 330 -13.95 18.05 9.80
C VAL A 330 -13.21 16.77 9.42
N TYR A 331 -13.68 16.09 8.37
CA TYR A 331 -12.97 15.05 7.64
C TYR A 331 -12.53 15.62 6.30
N LYS A 332 -11.32 15.26 5.83
CA LYS A 332 -10.76 15.77 4.57
C LYS A 332 -10.06 14.66 3.79
N ASN A 333 -10.26 14.61 2.47
CA ASN A 333 -9.51 13.75 1.57
C ASN A 333 -9.15 14.51 0.28
N LEU A 334 -7.95 14.28 -0.25
CA LEU A 334 -7.41 14.88 -1.47
C LEU A 334 -7.25 13.88 -2.63
N ASP A 335 -7.34 12.59 -2.35
CA ASP A 335 -7.07 11.48 -3.28
C ASP A 335 -8.35 10.90 -3.90
N ILE A 336 -9.40 11.72 -4.06
CA ILE A 336 -10.68 11.27 -4.64
C ILE A 336 -10.88 11.79 -6.07
N ILE A 337 -10.72 13.10 -6.23
CA ILE A 337 -11.05 13.81 -7.47
C ILE A 337 -9.79 13.98 -8.32
N TYR A 338 -9.86 13.54 -9.56
CA TYR A 338 -8.83 13.82 -10.57
C TYR A 338 -8.94 15.29 -11.02
N THR A 339 -7.83 16.02 -10.91
CA THR A 339 -7.74 17.43 -11.33
C THR A 339 -7.00 17.60 -12.64
N THR A 340 -6.07 16.71 -12.96
CA THR A 340 -5.54 16.54 -14.32
C THR A 340 -5.38 15.07 -14.66
N ILE A 341 -5.68 14.75 -15.92
CA ILE A 341 -5.35 13.47 -16.53
C ILE A 341 -4.78 13.78 -17.92
N SER A 342 -3.49 13.55 -18.13
CA SER A 342 -2.87 13.77 -19.44
C SER A 342 -3.54 12.94 -20.53
N ASN A 343 -3.67 13.51 -21.74
CA ASN A 343 -4.29 12.89 -22.91
C ASN A 343 -5.75 12.46 -22.70
N CYS A 344 -6.42 13.04 -21.69
CA CYS A 344 -7.82 12.80 -21.41
C CYS A 344 -8.70 13.96 -21.86
N PRO A 345 -9.62 13.75 -22.80
CA PRO A 345 -10.56 14.78 -23.24
C PRO A 345 -11.82 14.84 -22.38
N SER A 346 -11.90 14.04 -21.31
CA SER A 346 -13.04 14.05 -20.39
C SER A 346 -12.76 15.00 -19.24
N ASP A 347 -13.77 15.77 -18.85
CA ASP A 347 -13.72 16.68 -17.71
C ASP A 347 -13.89 15.89 -16.41
N GLY A 348 -12.95 16.02 -15.48
CA GLY A 348 -12.85 15.27 -14.23
C GLY A 348 -14.12 15.25 -13.36
N PHE A 349 -14.12 15.99 -12.24
CA PHE A 349 -15.28 16.05 -11.33
C PHE A 349 -16.53 16.56 -12.04
N GLN A 350 -17.66 15.88 -11.81
CA GLN A 350 -18.97 16.25 -12.38
C GLN A 350 -19.95 16.72 -11.32
N ASN A 351 -20.13 15.92 -10.26
CA ASN A 351 -21.22 16.15 -9.33
C ASN A 351 -20.97 15.54 -7.95
N LEU A 352 -21.65 16.13 -6.95
CA LEU A 352 -21.77 15.60 -5.59
C LEU A 352 -23.24 15.32 -5.28
N VAL A 353 -23.61 14.05 -5.26
CA VAL A 353 -24.96 13.60 -4.91
C VAL A 353 -25.00 13.22 -3.44
N VAL A 354 -26.03 13.67 -2.71
CA VAL A 354 -26.26 13.28 -1.31
C VAL A 354 -27.66 12.69 -1.22
N LYS A 355 -27.78 11.55 -0.55
CA LYS A 355 -29.04 10.87 -0.28
C LYS A 355 -28.95 10.19 1.08
N ASP A 356 -29.80 10.60 2.00
CA ASP A 356 -29.79 10.12 3.40
C ASP A 356 -28.39 10.26 4.02
N ASN A 357 -27.85 9.19 4.60
CA ASN A 357 -26.51 9.14 5.18
C ASN A 357 -25.41 8.75 4.17
N PHE A 358 -25.68 8.89 2.86
CA PHE A 358 -24.76 8.58 1.78
C PHE A 358 -24.43 9.82 0.96
N PHE A 359 -23.20 9.87 0.44
CA PHE A 359 -22.84 10.81 -0.60
C PHE A 359 -22.00 10.12 -1.68
N THR A 360 -22.19 10.55 -2.92
CA THR A 360 -21.51 10.02 -4.10
C THR A 360 -20.81 11.15 -4.83
N ILE A 361 -19.54 10.94 -5.15
CA ILE A 361 -18.76 11.79 -6.04
C ILE A 361 -18.82 11.14 -7.42
N GLU A 362 -19.29 11.90 -8.39
CA GLU A 362 -19.41 11.50 -9.79
C GLU A 362 -18.32 12.23 -10.58
N GLN A 363 -17.57 11.49 -11.39
CA GLN A 363 -16.49 12.04 -12.21
C GLN A 363 -16.37 11.31 -13.54
N ASN A 364 -16.03 12.03 -14.62
CA ASN A 364 -15.67 11.40 -15.87
C ASN A 364 -14.14 11.38 -16.01
N THR A 365 -13.62 10.24 -16.44
CA THR A 365 -12.20 10.05 -16.72
C THR A 365 -12.06 9.29 -18.04
N CYS A 366 -10.85 8.89 -18.39
CA CYS A 366 -10.63 8.07 -19.56
C CYS A 366 -9.43 7.14 -19.36
N GLY A 367 -9.45 6.03 -20.10
CA GLY A 367 -8.38 5.04 -20.12
C GLY A 367 -8.29 4.42 -21.51
N GLY A 368 -7.16 4.65 -22.21
CA GLY A 368 -6.98 4.19 -23.58
C GLY A 368 -8.08 4.73 -24.52
N TRP A 369 -8.92 3.83 -25.05
CA TRP A 369 -10.03 4.18 -25.96
C TRP A 369 -11.37 4.34 -25.26
N TYR A 370 -11.43 4.33 -23.93
CA TYR A 370 -12.68 4.41 -23.18
C TYR A 370 -12.85 5.76 -22.49
N LEU A 371 -14.06 6.31 -22.54
CA LEU A 371 -14.55 7.26 -21.55
C LEU A 371 -15.11 6.46 -20.37
N ILE A 372 -14.85 6.93 -19.15
CA ILE A 372 -15.16 6.20 -17.93
C ILE A 372 -15.94 7.11 -17.00
N ASP A 373 -17.16 6.72 -16.66
CA ASP A 373 -17.98 7.41 -15.65
C ASP A 373 -17.77 6.70 -14.32
N GLU A 374 -17.23 7.40 -13.33
CA GLU A 374 -16.87 6.85 -12.04
C GLU A 374 -17.76 7.40 -10.93
N TYR A 375 -18.26 6.49 -10.08
CA TYR A 375 -19.18 6.77 -8.98
C TYR A 375 -18.57 6.27 -7.67
N THR A 376 -18.03 7.17 -6.87
CA THR A 376 -17.47 6.83 -5.54
C THR A 376 -18.47 7.21 -4.45
N THR A 377 -19.14 6.21 -3.88
CA THR A 377 -20.16 6.39 -2.83
C THR A 377 -19.58 6.08 -1.45
N PHE A 378 -19.68 7.05 -0.55
CA PHE A 378 -19.41 6.89 0.88
C PHE A 378 -20.71 6.87 1.69
N LYS A 379 -20.63 6.32 2.90
CA LYS A 379 -21.71 6.36 3.88
C LYS A 379 -21.19 6.78 5.24
N TYR A 380 -22.01 7.49 6.00
CA TYR A 380 -21.80 7.62 7.44
C TYR A 380 -22.37 6.37 8.15
N ASP A 381 -21.49 5.61 8.80
CA ASP A 381 -21.84 4.42 9.58
C ASP A 381 -22.03 4.81 11.06
N ARG A 382 -23.29 4.93 11.48
CA ARG A 382 -23.68 5.29 12.86
C ARG A 382 -23.29 4.24 13.90
N SER A 383 -22.98 3.02 13.49
CA SER A 383 -22.56 1.98 14.44
C SER A 383 -21.10 2.18 14.90
N THR A 384 -20.27 2.77 14.04
CA THR A 384 -18.85 3.02 14.30
C THR A 384 -18.50 4.51 14.36
N ASN A 385 -19.45 5.40 14.07
CA ASN A 385 -19.28 6.85 13.91
C ASN A 385 -18.18 7.20 12.88
N GLN A 386 -18.18 6.50 11.74
CA GLN A 386 -17.16 6.64 10.70
C GLN A 386 -17.78 6.91 9.33
N ILE A 387 -17.07 7.64 8.50
CA ILE A 387 -17.37 7.73 7.07
C ILE A 387 -16.55 6.66 6.35
N VAL A 388 -17.22 5.75 5.66
CA VAL A 388 -16.59 4.60 4.99
C VAL A 388 -17.02 4.51 3.53
N LEU A 389 -16.14 4.00 2.68
CA LEU A 389 -16.47 3.66 1.30
C LEU A 389 -17.58 2.60 1.31
N HIS A 390 -18.67 2.90 0.63
CA HIS A 390 -19.81 2.01 0.51
C HIS A 390 -19.77 1.24 -0.81
N LYS A 391 -19.55 1.96 -1.91
CA LYS A 391 -19.59 1.42 -3.27
C LYS A 391 -18.65 2.23 -4.16
N PHE A 392 -18.02 1.56 -5.11
CA PHE A 392 -17.26 2.18 -6.18
C PHE A 392 -17.73 1.58 -7.50
N GLY A 393 -18.21 2.42 -8.42
CA GLY A 393 -18.76 2.01 -9.71
C GLY A 393 -18.02 2.66 -10.87
N GLN A 394 -17.85 1.94 -11.98
CA GLN A 394 -17.35 2.48 -13.24
C GLN A 394 -18.19 1.98 -14.40
N SER A 395 -18.62 2.91 -15.25
CA SER A 395 -19.28 2.64 -16.52
C SER A 395 -18.38 3.07 -17.67
N PHE A 396 -18.39 2.32 -18.77
CA PHE A 396 -17.43 2.49 -19.86
C PHE A 396 -18.14 2.76 -21.18
N SER A 397 -17.63 3.75 -21.94
CA SER A 397 -18.05 4.04 -23.30
C SER A 397 -16.88 3.93 -24.26
N ASP A 398 -16.98 3.07 -25.29
CA ASP A 398 -15.94 2.91 -26.32
C ASP A 398 -15.98 4.07 -27.32
N ARG A 399 -14.88 4.80 -27.42
CA ARG A 399 -14.80 6.00 -28.28
C ARG A 399 -14.80 5.67 -29.78
N LYS A 400 -14.51 4.42 -30.16
CA LYS A 400 -14.57 3.95 -31.55
C LYS A 400 -15.91 3.33 -31.91
N ASN A 401 -16.65 2.86 -30.91
CA ASN A 401 -17.97 2.26 -31.10
C ASN A 401 -18.90 2.59 -29.91
N PRO A 402 -19.51 3.80 -29.90
CA PRO A 402 -20.33 4.25 -28.78
C PRO A 402 -21.52 3.34 -28.44
N ASP A 403 -22.02 2.58 -29.42
CA ASP A 403 -23.14 1.65 -29.24
C ASP A 403 -22.72 0.30 -28.66
N LYS A 404 -21.41 0.07 -28.45
CA LYS A 404 -20.90 -1.16 -27.84
C LYS A 404 -21.26 -1.19 -26.36
N GLU A 405 -22.11 -2.14 -25.98
CA GLU A 405 -22.40 -2.41 -24.58
C GLU A 405 -21.15 -2.97 -23.88
N ILE A 406 -20.70 -2.28 -22.82
CA ILE A 406 -19.60 -2.70 -21.96
C ILE A 406 -20.16 -2.87 -20.54
N PRO A 407 -19.95 -4.03 -19.89
CA PRO A 407 -20.42 -4.24 -18.52
C PRO A 407 -19.81 -3.23 -17.54
N ASP A 408 -20.65 -2.72 -16.65
CA ASP A 408 -20.20 -1.87 -15.54
C ASP A 408 -19.37 -2.67 -14.53
N THR A 409 -18.36 -2.00 -13.98
CA THR A 409 -17.67 -2.48 -12.79
C THR A 409 -18.36 -1.95 -11.56
N ILE A 410 -18.74 -2.84 -10.63
CA ILE A 410 -19.29 -2.45 -9.33
C ILE A 410 -18.55 -3.17 -8.21
N LEU A 411 -17.86 -2.40 -7.38
CA LEU A 411 -17.20 -2.84 -6.16
C LEU A 411 -17.99 -2.41 -4.93
N SER A 412 -17.99 -3.29 -3.94
CA SER A 412 -18.59 -3.07 -2.63
C SER A 412 -17.59 -3.42 -1.52
N ASN A 413 -17.99 -3.22 -0.27
CA ASN A 413 -17.23 -3.64 0.91
C ASN A 413 -16.78 -5.11 0.89
N LYS A 414 -17.43 -5.98 0.11
CA LYS A 414 -16.98 -7.37 -0.11
C LYS A 414 -15.67 -7.46 -0.90
N ASN A 415 -15.39 -6.48 -1.75
CA ASN A 415 -14.21 -6.43 -2.61
C ASN A 415 -13.03 -5.76 -1.89
N PHE A 416 -13.28 -4.61 -1.24
CA PHE A 416 -12.22 -3.77 -0.67
C PHE A 416 -12.18 -3.76 0.87
N GLY A 417 -13.03 -4.54 1.55
CA GLY A 417 -13.12 -4.52 3.01
C GLY A 417 -13.69 -3.19 3.52
N THR A 418 -13.21 -2.72 4.67
CA THR A 418 -13.56 -1.39 5.19
C THR A 418 -12.48 -0.38 4.83
N VAL A 419 -12.85 0.62 4.02
CA VAL A 419 -11.99 1.75 3.65
C VAL A 419 -12.59 3.01 4.26
N LEU A 420 -11.82 3.70 5.11
CA LEU A 420 -12.23 4.99 5.68
C LEU A 420 -12.17 6.09 4.62
N PHE A 421 -13.05 7.08 4.72
CA PHE A 421 -13.06 8.24 3.82
C PHE A 421 -11.68 8.89 3.69
N GLU A 422 -10.97 9.11 4.80
CA GLU A 422 -9.65 9.77 4.81
C GLU A 422 -8.51 8.93 4.22
N ASN A 423 -8.75 7.62 4.01
CA ASN A 423 -7.76 6.68 3.49
C ASN A 423 -8.09 6.21 2.07
N PHE A 424 -9.24 6.61 1.51
CA PHE A 424 -9.61 6.24 0.16
C PHE A 424 -8.72 6.95 -0.85
N ASN A 425 -8.28 6.23 -1.88
CA ASN A 425 -7.48 6.76 -2.97
C ASN A 425 -7.93 6.14 -4.30
N SER A 426 -8.45 6.95 -5.21
CA SER A 426 -9.03 6.49 -6.49
C SER A 426 -8.01 5.81 -7.40
N LYS A 427 -6.70 6.09 -7.26
CA LYS A 427 -5.64 5.42 -8.07
C LYS A 427 -5.39 3.98 -7.64
N THR A 428 -5.71 3.63 -6.40
CA THR A 428 -5.30 2.36 -5.79
C THR A 428 -6.44 1.37 -5.60
N ILE A 429 -7.70 1.81 -5.78
CA ILE A 429 -8.86 0.95 -5.65
C ILE A 429 -8.89 -0.04 -6.83
N LYS A 430 -8.45 -1.28 -6.59
CA LYS A 430 -8.38 -2.31 -7.63
C LYS A 430 -9.74 -2.95 -7.87
N VAL A 431 -10.13 -3.01 -9.14
CA VAL A 431 -11.14 -3.93 -9.64
C VAL A 431 -10.55 -5.34 -9.53
N VAL A 432 -11.12 -6.17 -8.66
CA VAL A 432 -10.82 -7.60 -8.70
C VAL A 432 -11.61 -8.15 -9.88
N ASP A 433 -10.98 -8.29 -11.04
CA ASP A 433 -11.59 -8.97 -12.18
C ASP A 433 -12.02 -10.36 -11.74
N LYS A 434 -13.33 -10.62 -11.83
CA LYS A 434 -13.85 -11.97 -11.70
C LYS A 434 -13.35 -12.75 -12.91
N LYS A 435 -12.54 -13.77 -12.59
CA LYS A 435 -12.06 -14.85 -13.46
C LYS A 435 -13.03 -15.25 -14.57
#